data_AF-A0A7W7GC41-F1
#
_entry.id   AF-A0A7W7GC41-F1
#
_cell.length_a   1.000
_cell.length_b   1.000
_cell.length_c   1.000
_cell.angle_alpha   90.00
_cell.angle_beta   90.00
_cell.angle_gamma   90.00
#
_symmetry.space_group_name_H-M   'P 1'
#
loop_
_entity.id
_entity.type
_entity.pdbx_description
1 polymer ?
#
loop_
_entity_poly.entity_id
_entity_poly.type
_entity_poly.pdbx_seq_one_letter_code
_entity_poly.pdbx_strand_id
1 'polypeptide(L)'
;MTTADGEAYDASPYVPEGADLDELRAAAADCHGCPLYRDATQTVFGEGAPSARVLLVGEQPGDQEDRQGHPFVGPAGRVLERALGEAGVDPGETYVTNAVKHFKFTVRDGGKKRIHKPPSLREMAACRPWLAAEMRLIRPEVVVALGATAGKTLLGPSFRVSDRRGVPEPFPGEKPELWRHVMGEGRACLVATIHPSAVLRADDRDAMYAGLLSDLRRVADALR
;
A
#
# COMPACT_ATOMS: atom_id res chain seq x y z
N MET A 1 -18.69 2.50 14.03
CA MET A 1 -18.34 1.76 15.27
C MET A 1 -17.19 2.50 15.95
N THR A 2 -17.46 3.12 17.09
CA THR A 2 -16.56 3.97 17.89
C THR A 2 -15.41 3.16 18.52
N THR A 3 -14.30 3.83 18.86
CA THR A 3 -13.25 3.30 19.75
C THR A 3 -13.77 3.19 21.19
N ALA A 4 -12.98 2.56 22.07
CA ALA A 4 -13.25 2.58 23.52
C ALA A 4 -13.32 4.01 24.09
N ASP A 5 -12.73 4.99 23.39
CA ASP A 5 -12.68 6.42 23.76
C ASP A 5 -13.79 7.26 23.07
N GLY A 6 -14.72 6.64 22.34
CA GLY A 6 -15.81 7.35 21.66
C GLY A 6 -15.45 8.00 20.31
N GLU A 7 -14.17 7.96 19.90
CA GLU A 7 -13.71 8.48 18.60
C GLU A 7 -14.14 7.57 17.43
N ALA A 8 -14.46 8.18 16.29
CA ALA A 8 -14.77 7.43 15.07
C ALA A 8 -13.52 6.70 14.56
N TYR A 9 -13.62 5.38 14.36
CA TYR A 9 -12.56 4.53 13.80
C TYR A 9 -12.60 4.60 12.26
N ASP A 10 -12.39 5.79 11.72
CA ASP A 10 -12.54 6.12 10.30
C ASP A 10 -11.72 7.37 9.95
N ALA A 11 -10.94 7.32 8.87
CA ALA A 11 -10.19 8.46 8.36
C ALA A 11 -11.02 9.42 7.51
N SER A 12 -12.24 9.06 7.10
CA SER A 12 -13.08 9.87 6.19
C SER A 12 -13.22 11.34 6.62
N PRO A 13 -13.43 11.69 7.90
CA PRO A 13 -13.52 13.09 8.34
C PRO A 13 -12.23 13.91 8.16
N TYR A 14 -11.08 13.24 7.99
CA TYR A 14 -9.78 13.89 7.83
C TYR A 14 -9.38 14.07 6.36
N VAL A 15 -10.12 13.46 5.42
CA VAL A 15 -9.84 13.55 3.98
C VAL A 15 -10.54 14.78 3.40
N PRO A 16 -9.82 15.85 3.04
CA PRO A 16 -10.44 17.03 2.44
C PRO A 16 -11.03 16.70 1.05
N GLU A 17 -12.25 17.17 0.80
CA GLU A 17 -12.89 17.04 -0.52
C GLU A 17 -12.22 17.97 -1.55
N GLY A 18 -12.01 17.47 -2.76
CA GLY A 18 -11.45 18.27 -3.87
C GLY A 18 -9.96 18.60 -3.75
N ALA A 19 -9.28 18.08 -2.74
CA ALA A 19 -7.86 18.31 -2.50
C ALA A 19 -6.96 17.61 -3.54
N ASP A 20 -5.81 18.22 -3.83
CA ASP A 20 -4.72 17.57 -4.57
C ASP A 20 -3.85 16.66 -3.69
N LEU A 21 -2.81 16.03 -4.26
CA LEU A 21 -1.97 15.08 -3.52
C LEU A 21 -1.16 15.75 -2.40
N ASP A 22 -0.76 17.00 -2.57
CA ASP A 22 0.05 17.71 -1.58
C ASP A 22 -0.84 18.17 -0.41
N GLU A 23 -2.05 18.63 -0.71
CA GLU A 23 -3.08 18.95 0.29
C GLU A 23 -3.53 17.69 1.06
N LEU A 24 -3.72 16.56 0.37
CA LEU A 24 -4.01 15.27 1.02
C LEU A 24 -2.84 14.83 1.92
N ARG A 25 -1.60 14.97 1.47
CA ARG A 25 -0.41 14.63 2.27
C ARG A 25 -0.35 15.49 3.54
N ALA A 26 -0.61 16.79 3.41
CA ALA A 26 -0.64 17.72 4.54
C ALA A 26 -1.75 17.35 5.54
N ALA A 27 -2.97 17.09 5.06
CA ALA A 27 -4.09 16.70 5.91
C ALA A 27 -3.89 15.34 6.59
N ALA A 28 -3.23 14.39 5.92
CA ALA A 28 -2.97 13.07 6.47
C ALA A 28 -2.06 13.12 7.72
N ALA A 29 -1.19 14.13 7.84
CA ALA A 29 -0.31 14.31 9.00
C ALA A 29 -1.07 14.50 10.31
N ASP A 30 -2.30 15.03 10.25
CA ASP A 30 -3.19 15.25 11.41
C ASP A 30 -4.28 14.17 11.55
N CYS A 31 -4.15 13.04 10.84
CA CYS A 31 -5.18 12.01 10.83
C CYS A 31 -5.20 11.19 12.13
N HIS A 32 -6.30 11.30 12.89
CA HIS A 32 -6.58 10.46 14.07
C HIS A 32 -7.65 9.38 13.84
N GLY A 33 -7.91 8.99 12.58
CA GLY A 33 -8.95 8.02 12.22
C GLY A 33 -8.75 6.59 12.76
N CYS A 34 -7.59 6.25 13.34
CA CYS A 34 -7.39 5.01 14.10
C CYS A 34 -6.24 5.17 15.10
N PRO A 35 -6.13 4.36 16.16
CA PRO A 35 -5.13 4.56 17.24
C PRO A 35 -3.65 4.51 16.83
N LEU A 36 -3.32 4.11 15.60
CA LEU A 36 -1.94 3.95 15.16
C LEU A 36 -1.14 5.27 15.14
N TYR A 37 -1.79 6.42 15.02
CA TYR A 37 -1.11 7.73 15.08
C TYR A 37 -0.44 7.98 16.43
N ARG A 38 -0.92 7.35 17.52
CA ARG A 38 -0.47 7.64 18.89
C ARG A 38 0.99 7.21 19.13
N ASP A 39 1.41 6.11 18.51
CA ASP A 39 2.73 5.50 18.72
C ASP A 39 3.68 5.66 17.54
N ALA A 40 3.16 5.89 16.34
CA ALA A 40 3.97 6.17 15.14
C ALA A 40 4.71 7.51 15.29
N THR A 41 5.84 7.67 14.59
CA THR A 41 6.57 8.96 14.62
C THR A 41 5.82 10.01 13.79
N GLN A 42 5.29 9.60 12.65
CA GLN A 42 4.56 10.44 11.72
C GLN A 42 3.75 9.59 10.74
N THR A 43 2.85 10.24 10.00
CA THR A 43 2.25 9.66 8.79
C THR A 43 3.31 9.48 7.71
N VAL A 44 3.26 8.34 7.00
CA VAL A 44 3.99 8.15 5.74
C VAL A 44 2.96 8.00 4.64
N PHE A 45 2.83 9.07 3.85
CA PHE A 45 1.90 9.13 2.73
C PHE A 45 2.49 8.46 1.47
N GLY A 46 1.76 8.47 0.37
CA GLY A 46 2.30 8.00 -0.92
C GLY A 46 3.17 9.04 -1.63
N GLU A 47 4.01 8.53 -2.53
CA GLU A 47 4.97 9.31 -3.32
C GLU A 47 5.05 8.80 -4.76
N GLY A 48 5.27 9.71 -5.70
CA GLY A 48 5.39 9.43 -7.12
C GLY A 48 4.72 10.50 -7.98
N ALA A 49 4.68 10.27 -9.29
CA ALA A 49 4.08 11.22 -10.21
C ALA A 49 2.54 11.24 -10.07
N PRO A 50 1.88 12.42 -10.09
CA PRO A 50 0.41 12.49 -10.15
C PRO A 50 -0.17 11.81 -11.40
N SER A 51 0.62 11.70 -12.46
CA SER A 51 0.29 11.02 -13.71
C SER A 51 0.76 9.56 -13.76
N ALA A 52 1.09 8.96 -12.60
CA ALA A 52 1.58 7.58 -12.55
C ALA A 52 0.56 6.60 -13.15
N ARG A 53 1.05 5.75 -14.05
CA ARG A 53 0.26 4.68 -14.67
C ARG A 53 0.18 3.45 -13.78
N VAL A 54 1.15 3.29 -12.87
CA VAL A 54 1.24 2.17 -11.92
C VAL A 54 1.11 2.67 -10.49
N LEU A 55 0.16 2.11 -9.74
CA LEU A 55 0.03 2.31 -8.30
C LEU A 55 0.53 1.07 -7.56
N LEU A 56 1.60 1.19 -6.78
CA LEU A 56 2.14 0.15 -5.93
C LEU A 56 1.61 0.31 -4.50
N VAL A 57 0.88 -0.69 -4.00
CA VAL A 57 0.27 -0.65 -2.66
C VAL A 57 0.96 -1.69 -1.76
N GLY A 58 1.66 -1.21 -0.74
CA GLY A 58 2.24 -2.00 0.34
C GLY A 58 1.30 -2.19 1.53
N GLU A 59 1.84 -2.75 2.62
CA GLU A 59 1.11 -3.02 3.85
C GLU A 59 0.97 -1.76 4.73
N GLN A 60 2.09 -1.27 5.24
CA GLN A 60 2.22 -0.11 6.13
C GLN A 60 3.69 0.35 6.13
N PRO A 61 4.01 1.52 6.69
CA PRO A 61 5.39 1.98 6.83
C PRO A 61 6.17 1.07 7.78
N GLY A 62 7.45 0.85 7.52
CA GLY A 62 8.36 0.18 8.43
C GLY A 62 9.10 1.16 9.35
N ASP A 63 10.09 0.66 10.08
CA ASP A 63 10.88 1.44 11.04
C ASP A 63 11.68 2.58 10.39
N GLN A 64 12.15 2.40 9.15
CA GLN A 64 12.91 3.42 8.44
C GLN A 64 11.98 4.43 7.78
N GLU A 65 10.92 3.94 7.15
CA GLU A 65 9.88 4.75 6.52
C GLU A 65 9.25 5.70 7.53
N ASP A 66 8.83 5.20 8.69
CA ASP A 66 8.23 6.00 9.76
C ASP A 66 9.16 7.09 10.31
N ARG A 67 10.48 6.85 10.36
CA ARG A 67 11.43 7.89 10.78
C ARG A 67 11.71 8.92 9.71
N GLN A 68 11.65 8.51 8.44
CA GLN A 68 12.07 9.34 7.31
C GLN A 68 10.89 10.05 6.64
N GLY A 69 9.66 9.60 6.84
CA GLY A 69 8.47 10.18 6.21
C GLY A 69 8.20 9.66 4.79
N HIS A 70 9.01 8.73 4.28
CA HIS A 70 9.00 8.29 2.89
C HIS A 70 8.64 6.78 2.76
N PRO A 71 7.77 6.37 1.83
CA PRO A 71 7.41 4.96 1.65
C PRO A 71 8.56 4.19 0.99
N PHE A 72 8.75 2.92 1.39
CA PHE A 72 9.73 2.01 0.77
C PHE A 72 11.17 2.54 0.69
N VAL A 73 11.67 3.22 1.73
CA VAL A 73 13.10 3.62 1.81
C VAL A 73 13.99 2.57 2.49
N GLY A 74 13.39 1.59 3.16
CA GLY A 74 14.09 0.52 3.86
C GLY A 74 14.62 -0.60 2.96
N PRO A 75 15.11 -1.70 3.56
CA PRO A 75 15.64 -2.85 2.82
C PRO A 75 14.64 -3.47 1.82
N ALA A 76 13.35 -3.52 2.17
CA ALA A 76 12.31 -4.03 1.28
C ALA A 76 12.09 -3.12 0.07
N GLY A 77 12.24 -1.80 0.27
CA GLY A 77 12.19 -0.81 -0.79
C GLY A 77 13.29 -0.97 -1.82
N ARG A 78 14.53 -1.19 -1.38
CA ARG A 78 15.65 -1.46 -2.30
C ARG A 78 15.45 -2.72 -3.14
N VAL A 79 14.82 -3.76 -2.57
CA VAL A 79 14.44 -4.96 -3.32
C VAL A 79 13.38 -4.63 -4.37
N LEU A 80 12.37 -3.83 -4.01
CA LEU A 80 11.31 -3.40 -4.91
C LEU A 80 11.85 -2.56 -6.07
N GLU A 81 12.64 -1.53 -5.77
CA GLU A 81 13.28 -0.63 -6.74
C GLU A 81 14.09 -1.43 -7.77
N ARG A 82 14.95 -2.34 -7.29
CA ARG A 82 15.73 -3.22 -8.16
C ARG A 82 14.83 -4.09 -9.06
N ALA A 83 13.79 -4.69 -8.48
CA ALA A 83 12.90 -5.57 -9.23
C ALA A 83 12.04 -4.83 -10.26
N LEU A 84 11.62 -3.58 -9.97
CA LEU A 84 10.92 -2.72 -10.94
C LEU A 84 11.82 -2.37 -12.12
N GLY A 85 13.06 -1.96 -11.84
CA GLY A 85 14.05 -1.66 -12.88
C GLY A 85 14.34 -2.87 -13.78
N GLU A 86 14.56 -4.05 -13.19
CA GLU A 86 14.78 -5.30 -13.95
C GLU A 86 13.52 -5.81 -14.68
N ALA A 87 12.32 -5.42 -14.23
CA ALA A 87 11.06 -5.72 -14.91
C ALA A 87 10.75 -4.77 -16.07
N GLY A 88 11.45 -3.63 -16.15
CA GLY A 88 11.17 -2.58 -17.13
C GLY A 88 9.97 -1.71 -16.77
N VAL A 89 9.67 -1.56 -15.48
CA VAL A 89 8.67 -0.60 -14.98
C VAL A 89 9.39 0.71 -14.63
N ASP A 90 9.09 1.79 -15.34
CA ASP A 90 9.72 3.09 -15.14
C ASP A 90 9.30 3.71 -13.79
N PRO A 91 10.23 4.01 -12.86
CA PRO A 91 9.93 4.71 -11.62
C PRO A 91 9.16 6.02 -11.81
N GLY A 92 9.40 6.74 -12.91
CA GLY A 92 8.68 7.98 -13.25
C GLY A 92 7.20 7.77 -13.58
N GLU A 93 6.80 6.54 -13.90
CA GLU A 93 5.40 6.16 -14.13
C GLU A 93 4.76 5.50 -12.90
N THR A 94 5.45 5.45 -11.77
CA THR A 94 4.96 4.81 -10.54
C THR A 94 4.54 5.81 -9.46
N TYR A 95 3.50 5.43 -8.72
CA TYR A 95 3.15 6.00 -7.43
C TYR A 95 3.15 4.88 -6.39
N VAL A 96 3.89 5.04 -5.31
CA VAL A 96 4.10 4.03 -4.27
C VAL A 96 3.47 4.49 -2.97
N THR A 97 2.67 3.62 -2.36
CA THR A 97 1.96 3.93 -1.13
C THR A 97 1.69 2.67 -0.30
N ASN A 98 1.02 2.81 0.84
CA ASN A 98 0.63 1.68 1.70
C ASN A 98 -0.87 1.68 2.00
N ALA A 99 -1.43 0.51 2.31
CA ALA A 99 -2.81 0.36 2.75
C ALA A 99 -3.10 1.09 4.08
N VAL A 100 -2.10 1.19 4.97
CA VAL A 100 -2.16 1.94 6.22
C VAL A 100 -1.01 2.96 6.24
N LYS A 101 -1.25 4.18 6.74
CA LYS A 101 -0.28 5.30 6.69
C LYS A 101 0.57 5.50 7.95
N HIS A 102 0.30 4.76 9.02
CA HIS A 102 1.04 4.83 10.27
C HIS A 102 1.69 3.49 10.59
N PHE A 103 2.91 3.50 11.13
CA PHE A 103 3.64 2.29 11.47
C PHE A 103 3.12 1.66 12.75
N LYS A 104 2.55 0.46 12.64
CA LYS A 104 2.18 -0.36 13.78
C LYS A 104 3.36 -1.23 14.24
N PHE A 105 3.76 -1.05 15.49
CA PHE A 105 4.84 -1.83 16.09
C PHE A 105 4.62 -2.09 17.57
N THR A 106 5.42 -3.00 18.11
CA THR A 106 5.62 -3.17 19.56
C THR A 106 7.10 -2.98 19.88
N VAL A 107 7.41 -2.46 21.06
CA VAL A 107 8.78 -2.41 21.57
C VAL A 107 9.02 -3.66 22.44
N ARG A 108 10.16 -4.33 22.30
CA ARG A 108 10.55 -5.42 23.21
C ARG A 108 10.86 -4.85 24.60
N ASP A 109 10.46 -5.57 25.64
CA ASP A 109 10.78 -5.21 27.03
C ASP A 109 12.28 -4.93 27.20
N GLY A 110 12.60 -3.77 27.78
CA GLY A 110 13.97 -3.32 28.02
C GLY A 110 14.77 -2.88 26.77
N GLY A 111 14.15 -2.82 25.59
CA GLY A 111 14.81 -2.46 24.33
C GLY A 111 14.32 -1.15 23.70
N LYS A 112 15.07 -0.65 22.71
CA LYS A 112 14.66 0.45 21.81
C LYS A 112 14.20 -0.05 20.43
N LYS A 113 14.24 -1.37 20.20
CA LYS A 113 13.97 -1.97 18.89
C LYS A 113 12.46 -2.07 18.67
N ARG A 114 11.98 -1.39 17.63
CA ARG A 114 10.60 -1.46 17.16
C ARG A 114 10.40 -2.73 16.33
N ILE A 115 9.38 -3.51 16.67
CA ILE A 115 9.02 -4.76 16.01
C ILE A 115 7.70 -4.56 15.31
N HIS A 116 7.74 -4.59 13.98
CA HIS A 116 6.58 -4.49 13.12
C HIS A 116 5.47 -5.49 13.50
N LYS A 117 4.23 -5.03 13.52
CA LYS A 117 3.02 -5.86 13.68
C LYS A 117 2.07 -5.58 12.52
N PRO A 118 1.49 -6.60 11.87
CA PRO A 118 0.59 -6.37 10.76
C PRO A 118 -0.65 -5.57 11.20
N PRO A 119 -1.19 -4.69 10.34
CA PRO A 119 -2.43 -4.01 10.63
C PRO A 119 -3.61 -5.00 10.61
N SER A 120 -4.61 -4.73 11.43
CA SER A 120 -5.86 -5.46 11.49
C SER A 120 -6.78 -5.06 10.32
N LEU A 121 -7.80 -5.89 10.04
CA LEU A 121 -8.85 -5.54 9.08
C LEU A 121 -9.54 -4.21 9.41
N ARG A 122 -9.67 -3.90 10.71
CA ARG A 122 -10.27 -2.64 11.18
C ARG A 122 -9.38 -1.45 10.84
N GLU A 123 -8.07 -1.55 11.10
CA GLU A 123 -7.07 -0.51 10.78
C GLU A 123 -7.00 -0.24 9.27
N MET A 124 -6.99 -1.31 8.46
CA MET A 124 -7.07 -1.18 7.01
C MET A 124 -8.36 -0.49 6.55
N ALA A 125 -9.51 -0.87 7.11
CA ALA A 125 -10.79 -0.25 6.76
C ALA A 125 -10.84 1.23 7.16
N ALA A 126 -10.27 1.59 8.30
CA ALA A 126 -10.20 2.97 8.78
C ALA A 126 -9.31 3.85 7.90
N CYS A 127 -8.19 3.30 7.40
CA CYS A 127 -7.23 4.04 6.61
C CYS A 127 -7.56 4.06 5.10
N ARG A 128 -8.46 3.17 4.65
CA ARG A 128 -8.92 3.07 3.25
C ARG A 128 -9.34 4.40 2.61
N PRO A 129 -9.99 5.37 3.30
CA PRO A 129 -10.32 6.66 2.72
C PRO A 129 -9.12 7.39 2.11
N TRP A 130 -7.93 7.29 2.71
CA TRP A 130 -6.69 7.87 2.15
C TRP A 130 -6.28 7.18 0.86
N LEU A 131 -6.26 5.86 0.83
CA LEU A 131 -5.95 5.09 -0.38
C LEU A 131 -6.95 5.38 -1.50
N ALA A 132 -8.24 5.51 -1.17
CA ALA A 132 -9.27 5.89 -2.13
C ALA A 132 -9.04 7.31 -2.68
N ALA A 133 -8.63 8.26 -1.84
CA ALA A 133 -8.31 9.62 -2.29
C ALA A 133 -7.10 9.64 -3.23
N GLU A 134 -6.01 8.93 -2.89
CA GLU A 134 -4.84 8.76 -3.77
C GLU A 134 -5.26 8.15 -5.11
N MET A 135 -6.03 7.06 -5.09
CA MET A 135 -6.49 6.37 -6.30
C MET A 135 -7.36 7.25 -7.21
N ARG A 136 -8.23 8.10 -6.63
CA ARG A 136 -9.07 9.04 -7.40
C ARG A 136 -8.24 10.08 -8.14
N LEU A 137 -7.14 10.53 -7.56
CA LEU A 137 -6.27 11.53 -8.17
C LEU A 137 -5.34 10.89 -9.21
N ILE A 138 -4.69 9.78 -8.86
CA ILE A 138 -3.73 9.09 -9.74
C ILE A 138 -4.43 8.45 -10.94
N ARG A 139 -5.59 7.82 -10.74
CA ARG A 139 -6.31 7.03 -11.76
C ARG A 139 -5.38 6.07 -12.52
N PRO A 140 -4.68 5.16 -11.82
CA PRO A 140 -3.70 4.28 -12.43
C PRO A 140 -4.33 3.30 -13.43
N GLU A 141 -3.56 2.91 -14.44
CA GLU A 141 -3.89 1.81 -15.36
C GLU A 141 -3.65 0.45 -14.71
N VAL A 142 -2.63 0.35 -13.84
CA VAL A 142 -2.31 -0.89 -13.11
C VAL A 142 -2.17 -0.63 -11.61
N VAL A 143 -2.88 -1.41 -10.80
CA VAL A 143 -2.75 -1.42 -9.33
C VAL A 143 -2.02 -2.69 -8.91
N VAL A 144 -0.89 -2.55 -8.24
CA VAL A 144 -0.05 -3.67 -7.80
C VAL A 144 -0.23 -3.87 -6.30
N ALA A 145 -0.74 -5.03 -5.91
CA ALA A 145 -0.89 -5.40 -4.50
C ALA A 145 0.35 -6.14 -3.99
N LEU A 146 1.19 -5.46 -3.21
CA LEU A 146 2.42 -6.02 -2.64
C LEU A 146 2.12 -6.77 -1.34
N GLY A 147 1.80 -8.05 -1.47
CA GLY A 147 1.56 -8.96 -0.35
C GLY A 147 0.11 -9.02 0.15
N ALA A 148 -0.08 -9.78 1.23
CA ALA A 148 -1.40 -10.20 1.67
C ALA A 148 -2.27 -9.03 2.18
N THR A 149 -1.67 -8.06 2.87
CA THR A 149 -2.42 -6.93 3.44
C THR A 149 -2.94 -6.00 2.35
N ALA A 150 -2.09 -5.63 1.39
CA ALA A 150 -2.50 -4.85 0.22
C ALA A 150 -3.57 -5.58 -0.58
N GLY A 151 -3.37 -6.87 -0.85
CA GLY A 151 -4.35 -7.68 -1.57
C GLY A 151 -5.69 -7.80 -0.82
N LYS A 152 -5.69 -7.95 0.51
CA LYS A 152 -6.92 -7.94 1.30
C LYS A 152 -7.62 -6.58 1.31
N THR A 153 -6.86 -5.49 1.24
CA THR A 153 -7.41 -4.14 1.16
C THR A 153 -8.13 -3.94 -0.18
N LEU A 154 -7.51 -4.40 -1.28
CA LEU A 154 -8.00 -4.19 -2.63
C LEU A 154 -9.05 -5.22 -3.08
N LEU A 155 -8.89 -6.48 -2.72
CA LEU A 155 -9.69 -7.63 -3.17
C LEU A 155 -10.57 -8.24 -2.05
N GLY A 156 -10.41 -7.77 -0.81
CA GLY A 156 -11.20 -8.19 0.34
C GLY A 156 -10.59 -9.31 1.20
N PRO A 157 -11.18 -9.61 2.36
CA PRO A 157 -10.56 -10.39 3.43
C PRO A 157 -10.24 -11.86 3.09
N SER A 158 -10.92 -12.45 2.09
CA SER A 158 -10.70 -13.82 1.62
C SER A 158 -9.46 -13.97 0.72
N PHE A 159 -8.86 -12.86 0.29
CA PHE A 159 -7.72 -12.88 -0.61
C PHE A 159 -6.49 -13.61 -0.02
N ARG A 160 -5.83 -14.39 -0.87
CA ARG A 160 -4.59 -15.11 -0.58
C ARG A 160 -3.60 -14.90 -1.71
N VAL A 161 -2.39 -14.40 -1.40
CA VAL A 161 -1.34 -14.11 -2.40
C VAL A 161 -0.94 -15.35 -3.19
N SER A 162 -0.84 -16.51 -2.51
CA SER A 162 -0.42 -17.77 -3.12
C SER A 162 -1.27 -18.20 -4.30
N ASP A 163 -2.55 -17.82 -4.30
CA ASP A 163 -3.55 -18.38 -5.21
C ASP A 163 -3.67 -17.56 -6.49
N ARG A 164 -3.22 -16.29 -6.47
CA ARG A 164 -3.48 -15.31 -7.54
C ARG A 164 -2.28 -14.41 -7.91
N ARG A 165 -1.07 -14.71 -7.42
CA ARG A 165 0.11 -13.89 -7.74
C ARG A 165 0.44 -13.92 -9.23
N GLY A 166 0.81 -12.77 -9.79
CA GLY A 166 1.26 -12.63 -11.19
C GLY A 166 0.17 -12.80 -12.26
N VAL A 167 -1.10 -12.81 -11.88
CA VAL A 167 -2.23 -12.85 -12.81
C VAL A 167 -2.87 -11.46 -12.88
N PRO A 168 -2.81 -10.76 -14.04
CA PRO A 168 -3.55 -9.52 -14.23
C PRO A 168 -5.06 -9.80 -14.27
N GLU A 169 -5.81 -9.11 -13.40
CA GLU A 169 -7.27 -9.20 -13.32
C GLU A 169 -7.91 -7.82 -13.55
N PRO A 170 -9.11 -7.72 -14.14
CA PRO A 170 -9.82 -6.44 -14.22
C PRO A 170 -10.02 -5.81 -12.83
N PHE A 171 -9.86 -4.49 -12.74
CA PHE A 171 -10.03 -3.74 -11.51
C PHE A 171 -10.97 -2.55 -11.72
N PRO A 172 -12.02 -2.38 -10.88
CA PRO A 172 -12.31 -3.16 -9.68
C PRO A 172 -13.05 -4.49 -9.98
N GLY A 173 -12.43 -5.62 -9.62
CA GLY A 173 -12.84 -6.99 -9.97
C GLY A 173 -14.00 -7.53 -9.12
N GLU A 174 -13.80 -8.67 -8.43
CA GLU A 174 -14.86 -9.40 -7.71
C GLU A 174 -15.56 -8.63 -6.56
N LYS A 175 -14.99 -7.51 -6.10
CA LYS A 175 -15.58 -6.63 -5.07
C LYS A 175 -15.72 -5.19 -5.55
N PRO A 176 -16.52 -4.96 -6.59
CA PRO A 176 -16.57 -3.66 -7.21
C PRO A 176 -17.17 -2.59 -6.29
N GLU A 177 -18.00 -2.95 -5.32
CA GLU A 177 -18.62 -2.00 -4.38
C GLU A 177 -17.60 -1.17 -3.59
N LEU A 178 -16.43 -1.73 -3.30
CA LEU A 178 -15.38 -1.03 -2.55
C LEU A 178 -14.68 0.06 -3.36
N TRP A 179 -14.61 -0.10 -4.68
CA TRP A 179 -13.68 0.68 -5.52
C TRP A 179 -14.30 1.22 -6.81
N ARG A 180 -15.48 0.78 -7.23
CA ARG A 180 -16.17 1.28 -8.45
C ARG A 180 -16.53 2.75 -8.33
N HIS A 181 -16.87 3.21 -7.13
CA HIS A 181 -17.10 4.64 -6.86
C HIS A 181 -15.80 5.47 -6.78
N VAL A 182 -14.64 4.81 -6.81
CA VAL A 182 -13.29 5.42 -6.78
C VAL A 182 -12.68 5.44 -8.18
N MET A 183 -12.72 4.30 -8.87
CA MET A 183 -12.05 4.07 -10.16
C MET A 183 -13.01 4.13 -11.38
N GLY A 184 -14.32 4.21 -11.14
CA GLY A 184 -15.33 4.17 -12.20
C GLY A 184 -15.41 2.83 -12.92
N GLU A 185 -15.86 2.86 -14.16
CA GLU A 185 -15.85 1.71 -15.10
C GLU A 185 -14.55 1.62 -15.92
N GLY A 186 -13.50 2.33 -15.48
CA GLY A 186 -12.20 2.35 -16.16
C GLY A 186 -11.58 0.97 -16.31
N ARG A 187 -10.71 0.80 -17.32
CA ARG A 187 -10.03 -0.46 -17.65
C ARG A 187 -8.75 -0.66 -16.84
N ALA A 188 -8.75 -0.32 -15.56
CA ALA A 188 -7.61 -0.62 -14.71
C ALA A 188 -7.48 -2.13 -14.55
N CYS A 189 -6.26 -2.63 -14.37
CA CYS A 189 -6.03 -4.01 -13.94
C CYS A 189 -5.35 -4.05 -12.58
N LEU A 190 -5.53 -5.15 -11.86
CA LEU A 190 -4.85 -5.43 -10.61
C LEU A 190 -3.92 -6.63 -10.79
N VAL A 191 -2.68 -6.48 -10.30
CA VAL A 191 -1.70 -7.57 -10.23
C VAL A 191 -1.30 -7.75 -8.78
N ALA A 192 -1.56 -8.92 -8.22
CA ALA A 192 -1.06 -9.25 -6.88
C ALA A 192 0.32 -9.90 -6.96
N THR A 193 1.17 -9.63 -5.97
CA THR A 193 2.46 -10.30 -5.82
C THR A 193 2.84 -10.45 -4.35
N ILE A 194 3.99 -11.06 -4.08
CA ILE A 194 4.55 -11.14 -2.73
C ILE A 194 5.05 -9.76 -2.27
N HIS A 195 5.05 -9.52 -0.97
CA HIS A 195 5.70 -8.32 -0.45
C HIS A 195 7.23 -8.45 -0.58
N PRO A 196 7.98 -7.41 -0.97
CA PRO A 196 9.44 -7.47 -1.10
C PRO A 196 10.18 -7.91 0.18
N SER A 197 9.62 -7.62 1.36
CA SER A 197 10.16 -8.11 2.63
C SER A 197 10.10 -9.64 2.80
N ALA A 198 9.30 -10.36 1.99
CA ALA A 198 9.33 -11.82 1.95
C ALA A 198 10.64 -12.34 1.37
N VAL A 199 11.21 -11.67 0.36
CA VAL A 199 12.52 -12.00 -0.22
C VAL A 199 13.61 -11.96 0.85
N LEU A 200 13.60 -10.93 1.71
CA LEU A 200 14.60 -10.77 2.77
C LEU A 200 14.52 -11.83 3.88
N ARG A 201 13.36 -12.46 4.02
CA ARG A 201 13.05 -13.45 5.07
C ARG A 201 13.04 -14.89 4.56
N ALA A 202 13.13 -15.10 3.25
CA ALA A 202 13.13 -16.42 2.65
C ALA A 202 14.47 -17.13 2.87
N ASP A 203 14.41 -18.46 3.01
CA ASP A 203 15.60 -19.32 3.01
C ASP A 203 16.28 -19.29 1.62
N ASP A 204 15.48 -19.44 0.57
CA ASP A 204 15.92 -19.25 -0.83
C ASP A 204 15.48 -17.86 -1.33
N ARG A 205 16.37 -16.88 -1.13
CA ARG A 205 16.13 -15.49 -1.53
C ARG A 205 16.08 -15.31 -3.04
N ASP A 206 16.89 -16.05 -3.78
CA ASP A 206 17.02 -15.91 -5.23
C ASP A 206 15.76 -16.42 -5.92
N ALA A 207 15.23 -17.59 -5.50
CA ALA A 207 13.95 -18.08 -6.01
C ALA A 207 12.79 -17.13 -5.66
N MET A 208 12.77 -16.61 -4.43
CA MET A 208 11.73 -15.67 -3.99
C MET A 208 11.79 -14.35 -4.79
N TYR A 209 12.99 -13.83 -5.04
CA TYR A 209 13.21 -12.63 -5.85
C TYR A 209 12.82 -12.86 -7.32
N ALA A 210 13.21 -14.00 -7.91
CA ALA A 210 12.83 -14.37 -9.27
C ALA A 210 11.31 -14.44 -9.43
N GLY A 211 10.61 -14.94 -8.41
CA GLY A 211 9.15 -14.90 -8.35
C GLY A 211 8.60 -13.48 -8.40
N LEU A 212 9.08 -12.57 -7.53
CA LEU A 212 8.66 -11.15 -7.52
C LEU A 212 8.89 -10.51 -8.89
N LEU A 213 10.08 -10.70 -9.45
CA LEU A 213 10.45 -10.16 -10.76
C LEU A 213 9.53 -10.68 -11.88
N SER A 214 9.20 -11.97 -11.86
CA SER A 214 8.28 -12.58 -12.83
C SER A 214 6.90 -11.91 -12.81
N ASP A 215 6.36 -11.63 -11.62
CA ASP A 215 5.06 -10.96 -11.49
C ASP A 215 5.13 -9.50 -11.95
N LEU A 216 6.21 -8.78 -11.61
CA LEU A 216 6.39 -7.38 -12.03
C LEU A 216 6.57 -7.25 -13.54
N ARG A 217 7.11 -8.26 -14.23
CA ARG A 217 7.10 -8.29 -15.71
C ARG A 217 5.68 -8.33 -16.28
N ARG A 218 4.73 -8.97 -15.58
CA ARG A 218 3.31 -8.94 -15.98
C ARG A 218 2.69 -7.55 -15.85
N VAL A 219 3.17 -6.75 -14.89
CA VAL A 219 2.79 -5.33 -14.76
C VAL A 219 3.28 -4.55 -15.97
N ALA A 220 4.55 -4.71 -16.36
CA ALA A 220 5.10 -4.07 -17.54
C ALA A 220 4.39 -4.49 -18.83
N ASP A 221 4.04 -5.78 -18.97
CA ASP A 221 3.27 -6.28 -20.12
C ASP A 221 1.86 -5.68 -20.18
N ALA A 222 1.22 -5.38 -19.04
CA ALA A 222 -0.13 -4.80 -18.98
C ALA A 222 -0.19 -3.30 -19.34
N LEU A 223 0.97 -2.62 -19.39
CA LEU A 223 1.08 -1.21 -19.78
C LEU A 223 1.30 -1.00 -21.29
N ARG A 224 1.48 -2.10 -22.05
CA ARG A 224 1.70 -2.08 -23.51
C ARG A 224 0.38 -2.21 -24.26
#